data_AF-A0A0E3ZVD2-F1
#
_entry.id   AF-A0A0E3ZVD2-F1
#
_cell.length_a   1.000
_cell.length_b   1.000
_cell.length_c   1.000
_cell.angle_alpha   90.00
_cell.angle_beta   90.00
_cell.angle_gamma   90.00
#
_symmetry.space_group_name_H-M   'P 1'
#
loop_
_entity.id
_entity.type
_entity.pdbx_description
1 polymer ?
#
loop_
_entity_poly.entity_id
_entity_poly.type
_entity_poly.pdbx_seq_one_letter_code
_entity_poly.pdbx_strand_id
1 'polypeptide(L)'
;MQVLTTPQAPTLFEMDLERDFSPLDEALEAARPYGCKSIEFIDDNRKRGYRALEYKVQVVAGHEHDEDGWSPKYEPHTISVGVRSRMSIDSIVFLLLGEINHLIAS
;
A
#
# COMPACT_ATOMS: atom_id res chain seq x y z
N MET A 1 -32.83 -21.11 -3.20
CA MET A 1 -32.23 -19.91 -2.58
C MET A 1 -30.74 -19.93 -2.87
N GLN A 2 -30.26 -19.08 -3.78
CA GLN A 2 -28.81 -18.90 -3.98
C GLN A 2 -28.30 -17.95 -2.91
N VAL A 3 -27.41 -18.45 -2.06
CA VAL A 3 -26.66 -17.60 -1.13
C VAL A 3 -25.62 -16.89 -1.99
N LEU A 4 -25.84 -15.60 -2.25
CA LEU A 4 -24.82 -14.72 -2.78
C LEU A 4 -23.78 -14.55 -1.67
N THR A 5 -22.78 -15.42 -1.62
CA THR A 5 -21.58 -15.17 -0.82
C THR A 5 -20.83 -14.07 -1.55
N THR A 6 -20.86 -12.85 -0.99
CA THR A 6 -19.94 -11.79 -1.42
C THR A 6 -18.53 -12.39 -1.43
N PRO A 7 -17.75 -12.23 -2.51
CA PRO A 7 -16.36 -12.67 -2.53
C PRO A 7 -15.67 -12.05 -1.30
N GLN A 8 -15.18 -12.90 -0.39
CA GLN A 8 -14.37 -12.40 0.71
C GLN A 8 -13.04 -11.94 0.11
N ALA A 9 -12.57 -10.76 0.48
CA ALA A 9 -11.27 -10.28 0.06
C ALA A 9 -10.20 -11.31 0.47
N PRO A 10 -9.24 -11.66 -0.42
CA PRO A 10 -8.20 -12.62 -0.11
C PRO A 10 -7.45 -12.21 1.14
N THR A 11 -7.00 -13.20 1.90
CA THR A 11 -6.08 -13.05 3.00
C THR A 11 -4.64 -13.19 2.52
N LEU A 12 -3.71 -12.67 3.31
CA LEU A 12 -2.28 -12.82 3.04
C LEU A 12 -1.86 -14.30 2.91
N PHE A 13 -2.50 -15.19 3.67
CA PHE A 13 -2.28 -16.63 3.56
C PHE A 13 -2.69 -17.19 2.19
N GLU A 14 -3.82 -16.76 1.64
CA GLU A 14 -4.29 -17.19 0.32
C GLU A 14 -3.36 -16.67 -0.77
N MET A 15 -2.91 -15.41 -0.67
CA MET A 15 -1.89 -14.85 -1.56
C MET A 15 -0.56 -15.61 -1.48
N ASP A 16 -0.10 -15.99 -0.28
CA ASP A 16 1.10 -16.80 -0.12
C ASP A 16 0.96 -18.18 -0.78
N LEU A 17 -0.21 -18.80 -0.67
CA LEU A 17 -0.50 -20.12 -1.23
C LEU A 17 -0.49 -20.08 -2.76
N GLU A 18 -1.11 -19.05 -3.33
CA GLU A 18 -1.18 -18.82 -4.77
C GLU A 18 0.11 -18.24 -5.34
N ARG A 19 0.98 -17.70 -4.47
CA ARG A 19 2.19 -16.95 -4.81
C ARG A 19 1.88 -15.75 -5.72
N ASP A 20 0.68 -15.19 -5.54
CA ASP A 20 0.18 -14.07 -6.31
C ASP A 20 -0.16 -12.91 -5.37
N PHE A 21 0.57 -11.81 -5.54
CA PHE A 21 0.40 -10.57 -4.79
C PHE A 21 -0.26 -9.46 -5.63
N SER A 22 -0.55 -9.73 -6.91
CA SER A 22 -1.18 -8.76 -7.80
C SER A 22 -2.50 -8.19 -7.26
N PRO A 23 -3.37 -8.93 -6.53
CA PRO A 23 -4.60 -8.34 -6.01
C PRO A 23 -4.35 -7.26 -4.95
N LEU A 24 -3.25 -7.35 -4.20
CA LEU A 24 -2.86 -6.32 -3.23
C LEU A 24 -2.31 -5.09 -3.95
N ASP A 25 -1.44 -5.27 -4.94
CA ASP A 25 -0.87 -4.17 -5.71
C ASP A 25 -1.95 -3.42 -6.50
N GLU A 26 -2.89 -4.15 -7.12
CA GLU A 26 -4.06 -3.58 -7.80
C GLU A 26 -4.96 -2.79 -6.83
N ALA A 27 -5.21 -3.32 -5.64
CA ALA A 27 -6.01 -2.63 -4.63
C ALA A 27 -5.32 -1.35 -4.12
N LEU A 28 -4.00 -1.38 -3.94
CA LEU A 28 -3.20 -0.22 -3.55
C LEU A 28 -3.21 0.85 -4.63
N GLU A 29 -3.05 0.47 -5.89
CA GLU A 29 -3.07 1.40 -7.02
C GLU A 29 -4.47 2.03 -7.21
N ALA A 30 -5.52 1.21 -7.12
CA ALA A 30 -6.91 1.66 -7.23
C ALA A 30 -7.31 2.64 -6.11
N ALA A 31 -6.74 2.47 -4.91
CA ALA A 31 -7.02 3.29 -3.75
C ALA A 31 -5.92 4.34 -3.45
N ARG A 32 -4.97 4.56 -4.37
CA ARG A 32 -3.84 5.47 -4.16
C ARG A 32 -4.33 6.90 -3.87
N PRO A 33 -3.90 7.53 -2.77
CA PRO A 33 -4.39 8.84 -2.38
C PRO A 33 -3.82 9.93 -3.29
N TYR A 34 -4.57 11.03 -3.42
CA TYR A 34 -4.07 12.25 -4.05
C TYR A 34 -2.84 12.75 -3.29
N GLY A 35 -1.77 13.10 -4.02
CA GLY A 35 -0.47 13.45 -3.43
C GLY A 35 0.48 12.26 -3.28
N CYS A 36 0.07 11.03 -3.59
CA CYS A 36 0.97 9.88 -3.77
C CYS A 36 1.15 9.58 -5.27
N LYS A 37 2.40 9.56 -5.73
CA LYS A 37 2.77 9.35 -7.14
C LYS A 37 2.99 7.88 -7.48
N SER A 38 3.60 7.11 -6.60
CA SER A 38 3.82 5.66 -6.79
C SER A 38 3.83 4.92 -5.45
N ILE A 39 3.47 3.64 -5.51
CA ILE A 39 3.54 2.66 -4.42
C ILE A 39 4.19 1.42 -5.01
N GLU A 40 5.37 1.04 -4.53
CA GLU A 40 6.19 -0.04 -5.09
C GLU A 40 6.58 -1.02 -3.99
N PHE A 41 6.28 -2.31 -4.16
CA PHE A 41 6.70 -3.34 -3.22
C PHE A 41 8.23 -3.48 -3.20
N ILE A 42 8.83 -3.56 -2.01
CA ILE A 42 10.27 -3.71 -1.79
C ILE A 42 10.60 -5.12 -1.28
N ASP A 43 10.05 -5.49 -0.13
CA ASP A 43 10.45 -6.70 0.59
C ASP A 43 9.33 -7.28 1.45
N ASP A 44 9.36 -8.59 1.63
CA ASP A 44 8.56 -9.34 2.60
C ASP A 44 9.48 -9.77 3.75
N ASN A 45 9.64 -8.88 4.72
CA ASN A 45 10.59 -9.02 5.80
C ASN A 45 10.06 -9.97 6.88
N ARG A 46 10.54 -11.23 6.87
CA ARG A 46 10.10 -12.32 7.76
C ARG A 46 10.99 -12.57 8.99
N LYS A 47 11.66 -11.56 9.53
CA LYS A 47 12.64 -11.74 10.63
C LYS A 47 11.98 -11.99 12.00
N ARG A 48 12.54 -12.97 12.76
CA ARG A 48 12.32 -13.19 14.21
C ARG A 48 10.86 -13.22 14.69
N GLY A 49 9.98 -13.97 14.01
CA GLY A 49 8.59 -14.16 14.44
C GLY A 49 7.66 -13.00 14.12
N TYR A 50 8.14 -12.04 13.33
CA TYR A 50 7.38 -10.94 12.76
C TYR A 50 7.46 -11.00 11.23
N ARG A 51 6.43 -10.50 10.57
CA ARG A 51 6.37 -10.31 9.13
C ARG A 51 5.95 -8.88 8.83
N ALA A 52 6.69 -8.20 7.97
CA ALA A 52 6.34 -6.90 7.43
C ALA A 52 6.32 -6.94 5.91
N LEU A 53 5.39 -6.21 5.31
CA LEU A 53 5.50 -5.84 3.90
C LEU A 53 6.09 -4.42 3.83
N GLU A 54 7.19 -4.27 3.11
CA GLU A 54 7.89 -3.02 2.94
C GLU A 54 7.60 -2.45 1.54
N TYR A 55 7.22 -1.18 1.49
CA TYR A 55 6.87 -0.47 0.27
C TYR A 55 7.66 0.83 0.15
N LYS A 56 8.05 1.18 -1.07
CA LYS A 56 8.57 2.49 -1.43
C LYS A 56 7.42 3.31 -1.96
N VAL A 57 7.22 4.49 -1.41
CA VAL A 57 6.18 5.41 -1.84
C VAL A 57 6.80 6.73 -2.24
N GLN A 58 6.23 7.39 -3.25
CA GLN A 58 6.56 8.78 -3.57
C GLN A 58 5.41 9.67 -3.16
N VAL A 59 5.61 10.57 -2.21
CA VAL A 59 4.56 11.50 -1.74
C VAL A 59 4.96 12.94 -1.97
N VAL A 60 3.98 13.82 -2.13
CA VAL A 60 4.20 15.26 -2.25
C VAL A 60 4.76 15.81 -0.95
N ALA A 61 5.91 16.49 -1.03
CA ALA A 61 6.60 17.10 0.10
C ALA A 61 6.59 18.64 0.04
N GLY A 62 6.03 19.19 -1.04
CA GLY A 62 5.95 20.62 -1.26
C GLY A 62 5.63 20.94 -2.71
N HIS A 63 5.72 22.22 -3.03
CA HIS A 63 5.59 22.71 -4.39
C HIS A 63 6.85 23.51 -4.74
N GLU A 64 7.34 23.32 -5.95
CA GLU A 64 8.38 24.15 -6.54
C GLU A 64 7.77 25.04 -7.61
N HIS A 65 8.34 26.22 -7.77
CA HIS A 65 7.91 27.16 -8.79
C HIS A 65 8.85 27.04 -10.00
N ASP A 66 8.31 26.59 -11.13
CA ASP A 66 9.00 26.47 -12.41
C ASP A 66 8.42 27.46 -13.46
N GLU A 67 8.76 27.26 -14.74
CA GLU A 67 8.29 28.12 -15.84
C GLU A 67 6.78 27.96 -16.12
N ASP A 68 6.17 26.84 -15.72
CA ASP A 68 4.76 26.49 -15.93
C ASP A 68 3.89 26.78 -14.69
N GLY A 69 4.51 27.13 -13.56
CA GLY A 69 3.84 27.56 -12.33
C GLY A 69 4.26 26.72 -11.12
N TRP A 70 3.30 26.40 -10.26
CA TRP A 70 3.55 25.56 -9.08
C TRP A 70 3.43 24.09 -9.44
N SER A 71 4.55 23.38 -9.41
CA SER A 71 4.65 21.94 -9.63
C SER A 71 4.85 21.19 -8.32
N PRO A 72 4.18 20.05 -8.09
CA PRO A 72 4.38 19.26 -6.88
C PRO A 72 5.76 18.59 -6.89
N LYS A 73 6.52 18.79 -5.81
CA LYS A 73 7.78 18.10 -5.56
C LYS A 73 7.51 16.81 -4.78
N TYR A 74 7.91 15.67 -5.35
CA TYR A 74 7.73 14.36 -4.74
C TYR A 74 9.01 13.85 -4.07
N GLU A 75 8.89 13.26 -2.89
CA GLU A 75 9.99 12.65 -2.15
C GLU A 75 9.72 11.17 -1.88
N PRO A 76 10.75 10.31 -1.95
CA PRO A 76 10.61 8.88 -1.69
C PRO A 76 10.64 8.59 -0.19
N HIS A 77 9.72 7.73 0.28
CA HIS A 77 9.69 7.21 1.63
C HIS A 77 9.56 5.68 1.62
N THR A 78 10.04 5.04 2.68
CA THR A 78 9.84 3.60 2.90
C THR A 78 8.85 3.42 4.04
N ILE A 79 7.79 2.67 3.77
CA ILE A 79 6.77 2.31 4.76
C ILE A 79 6.89 0.80 5.01
N SER A 80 6.72 0.39 6.26
CA SER A 80 6.70 -1.01 6.67
C SER A 80 5.41 -1.29 7.43
N VAL A 81 4.59 -2.21 6.93
CA VAL A 81 3.34 -2.61 7.56
C VAL A 81 3.49 -4.00 8.15
N GLY A 82 3.29 -4.10 9.46
CA GLY A 82 3.25 -5.38 10.16
C GLY A 82 2.01 -6.19 9.79
N VAL A 83 2.21 -7.43 9.32
CA VAL A 83 1.12 -8.27 8.81
C VAL A 83 1.04 -9.60 9.54
N ARG A 84 -0.15 -10.23 9.46
CA ARG A 84 -0.43 -11.57 9.98
C ARG A 84 -1.10 -12.39 8.89
N SER A 85 -0.91 -13.71 8.88
CA SER A 85 -1.41 -14.59 7.79
C SER A 85 -2.92 -14.48 7.54
N ARG A 86 -3.73 -14.21 8.57
CA ARG A 86 -5.20 -14.08 8.45
C ARG A 86 -5.67 -12.66 8.14
N MET A 87 -4.75 -11.72 7.94
CA MET A 87 -5.10 -10.34 7.60
C MET A 87 -5.61 -10.31 6.15
N SER A 88 -6.75 -9.66 5.91
CA SER A 88 -7.28 -9.46 4.55
C SER A 88 -6.46 -8.41 3.80
N ILE A 89 -6.49 -8.47 2.46
CA ILE A 89 -5.94 -7.42 1.60
C ILE A 89 -6.47 -6.05 2.02
N ASP A 90 -7.78 -5.90 2.20
CA ASP A 90 -8.38 -4.63 2.60
C ASP A 90 -7.77 -4.06 3.89
N SER A 91 -7.46 -4.92 4.86
CA SER A 91 -6.83 -4.51 6.11
C SER A 91 -5.39 -4.05 5.89
N ILE A 92 -4.64 -4.73 5.03
CA ILE A 92 -3.26 -4.37 4.67
C ILE A 92 -3.25 -3.04 3.91
N VAL A 93 -4.13 -2.90 2.91
CA VAL A 93 -4.34 -1.67 2.14
C VAL A 93 -4.67 -0.51 3.09
N PHE A 94 -5.63 -0.69 3.99
CA PHE A 94 -6.02 0.34 4.96
C PHE A 94 -4.83 0.82 5.80
N LEU A 95 -4.00 -0.10 6.30
CA LEU A 95 -2.81 0.25 7.08
C LEU A 95 -1.79 1.02 6.24
N LEU A 96 -1.48 0.56 5.02
CA LEU A 96 -0.51 1.23 4.15
C LEU A 96 -1.00 2.63 3.75
N LEU A 97 -2.26 2.76 3.37
CA LEU A 97 -2.86 4.04 3.00
C LEU A 97 -2.93 5.01 4.19
N GLY A 98 -3.13 4.50 5.40
CA GLY A 98 -3.06 5.30 6.63
C GLY A 98 -1.70 5.97 6.80
N GLU A 99 -0.62 5.20 6.65
CA GLU A 99 0.76 5.71 6.73
C GLU A 99 1.08 6.69 5.58
N ILE A 100 0.65 6.40 4.36
CA ILE A 100 0.84 7.31 3.21
C ILE A 100 0.13 8.65 3.44
N ASN A 101 -1.12 8.62 3.89
CA ASN A 101 -1.86 9.85 4.18
C ASN A 101 -1.23 10.63 5.34
N HIS A 102 -0.65 9.96 6.32
CA HIS A 102 0.09 10.62 7.38
C HIS A 102 1.33 11.35 6.84
N LEU A 103 2.10 10.73 5.94
CA LEU A 103 3.24 11.37 5.29
C LEU A 103 2.84 12.57 4.43
N ILE A 104 1.72 12.47 3.70
CA ILE A 104 1.21 13.58 2.86
C ILE A 104 0.75 14.77 3.71
N ALA A 105 0.21 14.51 4.90
CA ALA A 105 -0.30 15.53 5.81
C ALA A 105 0.80 16.17 6.70
N SER A 106 2.03 15.67 6.64
CA SER A 106 3.18 16.12 7.42
C SER A 106 3.87 17.32 6.78
#